data_AF-W2HZM0-F1
#
_entry.id   AF-W2HZM0-F1
#
_cell.length_a   1.000
_cell.length_b   1.000
_cell.length_c   1.000
_cell.angle_alpha   90.00
_cell.angle_beta   90.00
_cell.angle_gamma   90.00
#
_symmetry.space_group_name_H-M   'P 1'
#
loop_
_entity.id
_entity.type
_entity.pdbx_description
1 polymer ?
#
loop_
_entity_poly.entity_id
_entity_poly.type
_entity_poly.pdbx_seq_one_letter_code
_entity_poly.pdbx_strand_id
1 'polypeptide(L)'
;MWKSELFSVVRSLLPPGTVWPNEHGDAVLEGGKTVLMLIARVSDPHLAVKLIDFVCPHTANFWARDHQRRHVIMDVCHLGGHLSVLLRLIKWAKKTSVRVIVPMSRQDIDGLDAVELAIRGGHGQLVSCLLEQHGPNSHDDLLCKHYPLKVLELAIETRNEQCAMAILTNKRVVHHLQPGSAVRLNLNMRWEQRRDSVKRLFNIYTCVGTAIRCGLCSIIQAIYKLNPSETRQAVWYALYMARGRQAEVSFEIREMANRYRLDKLWPQIRVILMLRDWERRRKKRIHVWERMARFCRGHQDWGAVASHPWAAALPDEMLLHVLSFLVPSKVSEANRVTMLIEY
;
A
#
# COMPACT_ATOMS: atom_id res chain seq x y z
N MET A 1 36.58 9.20 14.96
CA MET A 1 36.84 10.47 14.28
C MET A 1 36.78 11.59 15.29
N TRP A 2 37.78 12.44 15.27
CA TRP A 2 37.90 13.59 16.16
C TRP A 2 37.10 14.77 15.58
N LYS A 3 36.76 15.77 16.42
CA LYS A 3 36.01 16.96 15.97
C LYS A 3 36.72 17.73 14.85
N SER A 4 38.05 17.80 14.89
CA SER A 4 38.89 18.44 13.86
C SER A 4 38.78 17.76 12.50
N GLU A 5 38.74 16.43 12.47
CA GLU A 5 38.56 15.65 11.24
C GLU A 5 37.17 15.87 10.65
N LEU A 6 36.12 15.83 11.47
CA LEU A 6 34.74 16.10 11.01
C LEU A 6 34.62 17.52 10.46
N PHE A 7 35.22 18.50 11.13
CA PHE A 7 35.24 19.88 10.65
C PHE A 7 35.98 20.04 9.32
N SER A 8 37.13 19.36 9.16
CA SER A 8 37.88 19.33 7.91
C SER A 8 37.06 18.72 6.77
N VAL A 9 36.34 17.63 7.04
CA VAL A 9 35.44 16.99 6.05
C VAL A 9 34.27 17.91 5.70
N VAL A 10 33.65 18.60 6.67
CA VAL A 10 32.60 19.59 6.32
C VAL A 10 33.17 20.70 5.46
N ARG A 11 34.36 21.23 5.78
CA ARG A 11 35.00 22.28 4.98
C ARG A 11 35.33 21.84 3.56
N SER A 12 35.77 20.59 3.35
CA SER A 12 36.06 20.10 2.00
C SER A 12 34.80 19.90 1.15
N LEU A 13 33.63 19.76 1.77
CA LEU A 13 32.33 19.67 1.09
C LEU A 13 31.73 21.04 0.74
N LEU A 14 32.23 22.13 1.33
CA LEU A 14 31.71 23.47 1.10
C LEU A 14 32.44 24.19 -0.04
N PRO A 15 31.76 25.07 -0.80
CA PRO A 15 32.41 25.92 -1.78
C PRO A 15 33.54 26.75 -1.14
N PRO A 16 34.64 27.02 -1.88
CA PRO A 16 35.74 27.84 -1.38
C PRO A 16 35.24 29.21 -0.88
N GLY A 17 35.74 29.66 0.26
CA GLY A 17 35.34 30.93 0.86
C GLY A 17 34.04 30.90 1.67
N THR A 18 33.34 29.74 1.73
CA THR A 18 32.16 29.60 2.60
C THR A 18 32.56 29.66 4.08
N VAL A 19 32.01 30.63 4.81
CA VAL A 19 32.19 30.73 6.27
C VAL A 19 31.12 29.90 6.97
N TRP A 20 31.54 28.81 7.62
CA TRP A 20 30.69 27.97 8.45
C TRP A 20 31.49 27.36 9.61
N PRO A 21 30.92 27.27 10.83
CA PRO A 21 29.65 27.85 11.26
C PRO A 21 29.72 29.39 11.31
N ASN A 22 28.61 30.07 11.05
CA ASN A 22 28.50 31.53 11.09
C ASN A 22 27.62 31.93 12.30
N GLU A 23 28.03 32.97 13.03
CA GLU A 23 27.29 33.51 14.17
C GLU A 23 25.92 34.10 13.76
N HIS A 24 25.72 34.43 12.48
CA HIS A 24 24.55 35.17 11.98
C HIS A 24 23.54 34.29 11.22
N GLY A 25 23.77 32.97 11.09
CA GLY A 25 22.81 32.06 10.47
C GLY A 25 23.44 30.87 9.73
N ASP A 26 22.60 30.06 9.09
CA ASP A 26 23.06 28.94 8.26
C ASP A 26 23.71 29.44 6.97
N ALA A 27 24.82 28.81 6.55
CA ALA A 27 25.43 29.10 5.27
C ALA A 27 24.49 28.66 4.13
N VAL A 28 24.07 29.61 3.30
CA VAL A 28 23.23 29.39 2.12
C VAL A 28 24.13 29.20 0.91
N LEU A 29 24.00 28.04 0.27
CA LEU A 29 24.82 27.63 -0.86
C LEU A 29 24.02 27.78 -2.17
N GLU A 30 24.68 27.48 -3.29
CA GLU A 30 24.04 27.51 -4.61
C GLU A 30 22.73 26.70 -4.62
N GLY A 31 21.68 27.28 -5.22
CA GLY A 31 20.33 26.71 -5.22
C GLY A 31 19.60 26.82 -3.88
N GLY A 32 20.11 27.62 -2.93
CA GLY A 32 19.54 27.77 -1.60
C GLY A 32 19.83 26.58 -0.66
N LYS A 33 20.76 25.69 -1.05
CA LYS A 33 21.06 24.49 -0.26
C LYS A 33 21.71 24.86 1.07
N THR A 34 21.44 24.05 2.08
CA THR A 34 22.07 24.20 3.40
C THR A 34 23.23 23.23 3.56
N VAL A 35 24.15 23.52 4.50
CA VAL A 35 25.22 22.59 4.88
C VAL A 35 24.67 21.22 5.27
N LEU A 36 23.54 21.20 5.97
CA LEU A 36 22.87 19.98 6.40
C LEU A 36 22.35 19.13 5.20
N MET A 37 21.90 19.77 4.11
CA MET A 37 21.54 19.06 2.87
C MET A 37 22.76 18.45 2.18
N LEU A 38 23.90 19.16 2.16
CA LEU A 38 25.12 18.64 1.52
C LEU A 38 25.66 17.41 2.25
N ILE A 39 25.81 17.48 3.57
CA ILE A 39 26.37 16.36 4.34
C ILE A 39 25.44 15.13 4.34
N ALA A 40 24.13 15.34 4.20
CA ALA A 40 23.15 14.24 4.09
C ALA A 40 23.28 13.46 2.78
N ARG A 41 23.98 14.01 1.78
CA ARG A 41 24.24 13.39 0.46
C ARG A 41 25.59 12.68 0.38
N VAL A 42 26.39 12.68 1.46
CA VAL A 42 27.68 11.99 1.49
C VAL A 42 27.46 10.50 1.25
N SER A 43 28.23 9.94 0.31
CA SER A 43 28.02 8.56 -0.19
C SER A 43 28.18 7.50 0.89
N ASP A 44 29.07 7.70 1.87
CA ASP A 44 29.18 6.84 3.04
C ASP A 44 28.09 7.19 4.07
N PRO A 45 27.09 6.32 4.30
CA PRO A 45 26.00 6.60 5.23
C PRO A 45 26.46 6.73 6.69
N HIS A 46 27.54 6.04 7.07
CA HIS A 46 28.06 6.10 8.43
C HIS A 46 28.77 7.43 8.70
N LEU A 47 29.53 7.92 7.71
CA LEU A 47 30.11 9.25 7.76
C LEU A 47 29.03 10.33 7.73
N ALA A 48 28.03 10.22 6.84
CA ALA A 48 26.91 11.15 6.76
C ALA A 48 26.19 11.30 8.11
N VAL A 49 25.91 10.19 8.80
CA VAL A 49 25.30 10.20 10.15
C VAL A 49 26.18 10.93 11.17
N LYS A 50 27.50 10.69 11.17
CA LYS A 50 28.43 11.39 12.07
C LYS A 50 28.50 12.89 11.78
N LEU A 51 28.50 13.27 10.50
CA LEU A 51 28.50 14.67 10.08
C LEU A 51 27.19 15.35 10.47
N ILE A 52 26.04 14.70 10.30
CA ILE A 52 24.74 15.22 10.77
C ILE A 52 24.79 15.52 12.27
N ASP A 53 25.32 14.60 13.07
CA ASP A 53 25.43 14.80 14.53
C ASP A 53 26.39 15.91 14.92
N PHE A 54 27.41 16.14 14.10
CA PHE A 54 28.35 17.23 14.27
C PHE A 54 27.77 18.58 13.85
N VAL A 55 27.02 18.65 12.74
CA VAL A 55 26.51 19.89 12.13
C VAL A 55 25.20 20.36 12.77
N CYS A 56 24.29 19.45 13.13
CA CYS A 56 22.97 19.80 13.69
C CYS A 56 23.02 20.75 14.91
N PRO A 57 23.95 20.60 15.88
CA PRO A 57 24.08 21.56 16.99
C PRO A 57 24.44 22.99 16.56
N HIS A 58 25.09 23.14 15.41
CA HIS A 58 25.51 24.42 14.84
C HIS A 58 24.56 24.92 13.74
N THR A 59 23.44 24.22 13.52
CA THR A 59 22.43 24.59 12.51
C THR A 59 21.41 25.53 13.14
N ALA A 60 21.30 26.75 12.60
CA ALA A 60 20.37 27.76 13.10
C ALA A 60 18.91 27.38 12.80
N ASN A 61 18.64 26.80 11.62
CA ASN A 61 17.32 26.37 11.20
C ASN A 61 17.37 25.01 10.49
N PHE A 62 17.09 23.93 11.23
CA PHE A 62 16.96 22.56 10.68
C PHE A 62 15.94 22.47 9.53
N TRP A 63 14.93 23.35 9.54
CA TRP A 63 13.84 23.39 8.57
C TRP A 63 14.06 24.38 7.42
N ALA A 64 15.28 24.91 7.29
CA ALA A 64 15.67 25.75 6.17
C ALA A 64 15.45 25.03 4.83
N ARG A 65 15.07 25.80 3.82
CA ARG A 65 14.58 25.32 2.53
C ARG A 65 15.46 25.79 1.40
N ASP A 66 15.64 24.91 0.41
CA ASP A 66 16.27 25.26 -0.86
C ASP A 66 15.31 26.07 -1.76
N HIS A 67 15.78 26.47 -2.94
CA HIS A 67 14.95 27.19 -3.92
C HIS A 67 13.74 26.37 -4.41
N GLN A 68 13.79 25.04 -4.31
CA GLN A 68 12.66 24.15 -4.57
C GLN A 68 11.74 23.97 -3.37
N ARG A 69 11.91 24.79 -2.31
CA ARG A 69 11.13 24.74 -1.07
C ARG A 69 11.26 23.41 -0.30
N ARG A 70 12.27 22.60 -0.59
CA ARG A 70 12.54 21.33 0.10
C ARG A 70 13.42 21.60 1.31
N HIS A 71 13.10 20.95 2.44
CA HIS A 71 14.01 20.87 3.58
C HIS A 71 14.86 19.59 3.51
N VAL A 72 15.85 19.41 4.40
CA VAL A 72 16.81 18.29 4.34
C VAL A 72 16.14 16.91 4.19
N ILE A 73 15.07 16.63 4.93
CA ILE A 73 14.37 15.34 4.82
C ILE A 73 13.68 15.15 3.46
N MET A 74 13.06 16.19 2.88
CA MET A 74 12.49 16.11 1.52
C MET A 74 13.59 15.93 0.47
N ASP A 75 14.73 16.60 0.65
CA ASP A 75 15.88 16.47 -0.24
C ASP A 75 16.44 15.04 -0.25
N VAL A 76 16.61 14.43 0.94
CA VAL A 76 17.01 13.03 1.09
C VAL A 76 15.99 12.07 0.48
N CYS A 77 14.69 12.34 0.65
CA CYS A 77 13.64 11.52 0.08
C CYS A 77 13.57 11.61 -1.44
N HIS A 78 13.78 12.81 -2.00
CA HIS A 78 13.79 13.04 -3.44
C HIS A 78 14.99 12.36 -4.12
N LEU A 79 16.16 12.36 -3.48
CA LEU A 79 17.41 11.81 -4.03
C LEU A 79 17.65 10.34 -3.71
N GLY A 80 16.80 9.72 -2.87
CA GLY A 80 16.98 8.32 -2.48
C GLY A 80 18.13 8.09 -1.51
N GLY A 81 18.33 8.98 -0.54
CA GLY A 81 19.40 8.84 0.45
C GLY A 81 19.23 7.60 1.35
N HIS A 82 20.30 7.22 2.05
CA HIS A 82 20.31 5.98 2.83
C HIS A 82 19.39 6.02 4.06
N LEU A 83 18.82 4.87 4.43
CA LEU A 83 17.86 4.74 5.53
C LEU A 83 18.40 5.26 6.88
N SER A 84 19.67 4.99 7.19
CA SER A 84 20.32 5.46 8.43
C SER A 84 20.39 6.99 8.51
N VAL A 85 20.61 7.66 7.37
CA VAL A 85 20.66 9.12 7.25
C VAL A 85 19.26 9.68 7.53
N LEU A 86 18.23 9.14 6.87
CA LEU A 86 16.84 9.55 7.09
C LEU A 86 16.43 9.37 8.56
N LEU A 87 16.70 8.19 9.16
CA LEU A 87 16.39 7.91 10.56
C LEU A 87 17.10 8.89 11.52
N ARG A 88 18.36 9.23 11.23
CA ARG A 88 19.10 10.19 12.07
C ARG A 88 18.52 11.60 11.95
N LEU A 89 18.17 12.04 10.75
CA LEU A 89 17.51 13.31 10.52
C LEU A 89 16.16 13.38 11.22
N ILE A 90 15.34 12.32 11.15
CA ILE A 90 14.06 12.24 11.88
C ILE A 90 14.27 12.36 13.39
N LYS A 91 15.31 11.72 13.93
CA LYS A 91 15.65 11.83 15.36
C LYS A 91 16.01 13.28 15.75
N TRP A 92 16.71 14.01 14.88
CA TRP A 92 16.98 15.45 15.07
C TRP A 92 15.74 16.32 14.87
N ALA A 93 14.90 16.00 13.90
CA ALA A 93 13.63 16.68 13.66
C ALA A 93 12.73 16.61 14.90
N LYS A 94 12.59 15.44 15.53
CA LYS A 94 11.83 15.25 16.78
C LYS A 94 12.40 16.05 17.96
N LYS A 95 13.72 16.20 18.03
CA LYS A 95 14.40 17.01 19.06
C LYS A 95 14.17 18.51 18.86
N THR A 96 14.05 18.95 17.62
CA THR A 96 13.87 20.37 17.24
C THR A 96 12.39 20.77 17.13
N SER A 97 11.47 19.83 16.94
CA SER A 97 10.03 20.06 16.75
C SER A 97 9.27 20.46 18.01
N VAL A 98 9.86 20.35 19.21
CA VAL A 98 9.23 20.76 20.49
C VAL A 98 8.83 22.26 20.48
N ARG A 99 9.32 23.06 19.52
CA ARG A 99 8.98 24.48 19.36
C ARG A 99 8.23 24.85 18.07
N VAL A 100 7.98 23.91 17.15
CA VAL A 100 7.37 24.22 15.84
C VAL A 100 6.45 23.09 15.38
N ILE A 101 5.14 23.29 15.52
CA ILE A 101 4.07 22.29 15.28
C ILE A 101 3.81 22.03 13.76
N VAL A 102 4.46 22.77 12.85
CA VAL A 102 3.98 22.96 11.46
C VAL A 102 4.91 22.52 10.27
N PRO A 103 6.22 22.14 10.35
CA PRO A 103 7.09 22.23 9.17
C PRO A 103 7.00 21.14 8.09
N MET A 104 6.60 19.91 8.42
CA MET A 104 6.78 18.72 7.54
C MET A 104 5.63 18.48 6.56
N SER A 105 4.47 19.08 6.81
CA SER A 105 3.34 19.06 5.86
C SER A 105 3.45 20.08 4.75
N ARG A 106 4.58 20.77 4.68
CA ARG A 106 4.79 21.84 3.72
C ARG A 106 5.46 21.28 2.50
N GLN A 107 4.71 21.34 1.41
CA GLN A 107 5.09 20.86 0.10
C GLN A 107 6.28 21.63 -0.49
N ASP A 108 6.87 21.04 -1.52
CA ASP A 108 7.85 21.68 -2.39
C ASP A 108 7.14 22.66 -3.35
N ILE A 109 7.87 23.12 -4.36
CA ILE A 109 7.30 23.99 -5.40
C ILE A 109 6.20 23.32 -6.24
N ASP A 110 6.21 21.98 -6.35
CA ASP A 110 5.28 21.19 -7.15
C ASP A 110 4.08 20.69 -6.33
N GLY A 111 3.98 21.09 -5.06
CA GLY A 111 2.91 20.63 -4.19
C GLY A 111 3.14 19.23 -3.62
N LEU A 112 4.37 18.70 -3.63
CA LEU A 112 4.70 17.36 -3.15
C LEU A 112 5.30 17.39 -1.76
N ASP A 113 4.90 16.43 -0.93
CA ASP A 113 5.54 16.20 0.36
C ASP A 113 6.72 15.20 0.28
N ALA A 114 7.37 14.93 1.41
CA ALA A 114 8.51 14.01 1.46
C ALA A 114 8.15 12.58 1.02
N VAL A 115 6.92 12.13 1.30
CA VAL A 115 6.44 10.79 0.94
C VAL A 115 6.21 10.71 -0.56
N GLU A 116 5.52 11.69 -1.13
CA GLU A 116 5.25 11.77 -2.57
C GLU A 116 6.54 11.90 -3.39
N LEU A 117 7.52 12.67 -2.89
CA LEU A 117 8.86 12.75 -3.50
C LEU A 117 9.57 11.39 -3.50
N ALA A 118 9.57 10.67 -2.38
CA ALA A 118 10.18 9.34 -2.31
C ALA A 118 9.45 8.33 -3.23
N ILE A 119 8.12 8.43 -3.34
CA ILE A 119 7.34 7.58 -4.26
C ILE A 119 7.70 7.87 -5.71
N ARG A 120 7.76 9.15 -6.12
CA ARG A 120 8.14 9.55 -7.48
C ARG A 120 9.57 9.12 -7.83
N GLY A 121 10.49 9.18 -6.86
CA GLY A 121 11.86 8.67 -7.01
C GLY A 121 11.97 7.14 -6.98
N GLY A 122 10.89 6.41 -6.66
CA GLY A 122 10.91 4.95 -6.57
C GLY A 122 11.55 4.40 -5.30
N HIS A 123 11.72 5.23 -4.26
CA HIS A 123 12.45 4.90 -3.04
C HIS A 123 11.54 4.26 -1.98
N GLY A 124 10.95 3.09 -2.31
CA GLY A 124 9.94 2.43 -1.47
C GLY A 124 10.40 2.10 -0.04
N GLN A 125 11.69 1.85 0.20
CA GLN A 125 12.22 1.64 1.56
C GLN A 125 12.16 2.92 2.42
N LEU A 126 12.39 4.10 1.83
CA LEU A 126 12.27 5.37 2.54
C LEU A 126 10.81 5.68 2.85
N VAL A 127 9.91 5.39 1.91
CA VAL A 127 8.45 5.49 2.12
C VAL A 127 8.01 4.61 3.28
N SER A 128 8.43 3.34 3.29
CA SER A 128 8.16 2.41 4.39
C SER A 128 8.70 2.92 5.73
N CYS A 129 9.91 3.51 5.74
CA CYS A 129 10.49 4.11 6.93
C CYS A 129 9.65 5.27 7.49
N LEU A 130 9.19 6.18 6.61
CA LEU A 130 8.36 7.33 6.97
C LEU A 130 7.01 6.89 7.55
N LEU A 131 6.40 5.85 6.96
CA LEU A 131 5.17 5.24 7.47
C LEU A 131 5.35 4.67 8.90
N GLU A 132 6.52 4.12 9.22
CA GLU A 132 6.82 3.50 10.53
C GLU A 132 7.13 4.52 11.63
N GLN A 133 7.30 5.80 11.32
CA GLN A 133 7.62 6.82 12.34
C GLN A 133 6.45 7.17 13.27
N HIS A 134 5.28 6.55 13.09
CA HIS A 134 4.08 6.74 13.88
C HIS A 134 3.77 5.47 14.67
N GLY A 135 3.33 5.63 15.92
CA GLY A 135 2.64 4.54 16.62
C GLY A 135 1.37 4.15 15.86
N PRO A 136 0.89 2.89 15.98
CA PRO A 136 -0.30 2.42 15.26
C PRO A 136 -1.55 3.28 15.50
N ASN A 137 -1.60 4.00 16.62
CA ASN A 137 -2.72 4.84 17.06
C ASN A 137 -2.36 6.34 17.23
N SER A 138 -1.14 6.76 16.88
CA SER A 138 -0.74 8.19 17.00
C SER A 138 -1.07 8.92 15.71
N HIS A 139 -1.79 10.04 15.84
CA HIS A 139 -2.13 10.97 14.76
C HIS A 139 -1.23 12.21 14.77
N ASP A 140 -0.02 12.12 15.34
CA ASP A 140 0.93 13.24 15.26
C ASP A 140 1.30 13.49 13.79
N ASP A 141 0.82 14.62 13.26
CA ASP A 141 0.93 15.10 11.88
C ASP A 141 2.37 15.39 11.40
N LEU A 142 3.38 15.00 12.16
CA LEU A 142 4.73 15.53 12.04
C LEU A 142 5.53 14.94 10.89
N LEU A 143 5.23 13.75 10.34
CA LEU A 143 6.13 13.11 9.37
C LEU A 143 5.45 12.44 8.16
N CYS A 144 4.23 11.95 8.29
CA CYS A 144 3.49 11.36 7.17
C CYS A 144 1.98 11.55 7.40
N LYS A 145 1.40 12.54 6.71
CA LYS A 145 -0.05 12.79 6.75
C LYS A 145 -0.86 11.78 5.94
N HIS A 146 -0.18 11.02 5.07
CA HIS A 146 -0.84 10.10 4.16
C HIS A 146 -1.29 8.82 4.87
N TYR A 147 -2.53 8.41 4.59
CA TYR A 147 -3.04 7.12 5.01
C TYR A 147 -2.23 5.98 4.36
N PRO A 148 -1.91 4.87 5.06
CA PRO A 148 -1.04 3.82 4.51
C PRO A 148 -1.48 3.26 3.15
N LEU A 149 -2.79 3.11 2.92
CA LEU A 149 -3.31 2.63 1.64
C LEU A 149 -3.33 3.72 0.55
N LYS A 150 -3.39 5.01 0.91
CA LYS A 150 -3.16 6.11 -0.04
C LYS A 150 -1.71 6.05 -0.55
N VAL A 151 -0.76 5.82 0.34
CA VAL A 151 0.66 5.68 -0.01
C VAL A 151 0.89 4.51 -0.95
N LEU A 152 0.29 3.35 -0.67
CA LEU A 152 0.35 2.20 -1.56
C LEU A 152 -0.27 2.50 -2.93
N GLU A 153 -1.46 3.11 -2.96
CA GLU A 153 -2.12 3.45 -4.23
C GLU A 153 -1.26 4.39 -5.07
N LEU A 154 -0.72 5.47 -4.49
CA LEU A 154 0.17 6.41 -5.18
C LEU A 154 1.42 5.71 -5.76
N ALA A 155 1.99 4.76 -5.03
CA ALA A 155 3.13 3.98 -5.54
C ALA A 155 2.78 3.03 -6.67
N ILE A 156 1.55 2.51 -6.68
CA ILE A 156 1.03 1.71 -7.81
C ILE A 156 0.81 2.61 -9.03
N GLU A 157 0.36 3.86 -8.83
CA GLU A 157 0.15 4.83 -9.92
C GLU A 157 1.44 5.24 -10.62
N THR A 158 2.58 5.29 -9.93
CA THR A 158 3.88 5.56 -10.57
C THR A 158 4.39 4.41 -11.44
N ARG A 159 3.70 3.26 -11.44
CA ARG A 159 4.09 2.03 -12.14
C ARG A 159 5.46 1.47 -11.72
N ASN A 160 6.01 1.94 -10.61
CA ASN A 160 7.23 1.41 -10.04
C ASN A 160 6.90 0.22 -9.12
N GLU A 161 6.91 -0.96 -9.71
CA GLU A 161 6.55 -2.21 -9.04
C GLU A 161 7.45 -2.50 -7.81
N GLN A 162 8.75 -2.23 -7.90
CA GLN A 162 9.69 -2.45 -6.79
C GLN A 162 9.37 -1.54 -5.60
N CYS A 163 9.02 -0.28 -5.87
CA CYS A 163 8.59 0.67 -4.85
C CYS A 163 7.30 0.20 -4.17
N ALA A 164 6.29 -0.18 -4.94
CA ALA A 164 5.02 -0.69 -4.42
C ALA A 164 5.21 -1.99 -3.61
N MET A 165 6.07 -2.92 -4.08
CA MET A 165 6.42 -4.14 -3.33
C MET A 165 7.11 -3.84 -2.00
N ALA A 166 8.05 -2.90 -1.97
CA ALA A 166 8.71 -2.48 -0.74
C ALA A 166 7.71 -1.87 0.25
N ILE A 167 6.70 -1.13 -0.22
CA ILE A 167 5.62 -0.57 0.60
C ILE A 167 4.69 -1.68 1.11
N LEU A 168 4.42 -2.71 0.31
CA LEU A 168 3.62 -3.88 0.72
C LEU A 168 4.24 -4.70 1.85
N THR A 169 5.55 -4.60 2.08
CA THR A 169 6.19 -5.22 3.25
C THR A 169 5.98 -4.44 4.56
N ASN A 170 5.47 -3.21 4.48
CA ASN A 170 5.27 -2.36 5.65
C ASN A 170 4.15 -2.89 6.55
N LYS A 171 4.41 -3.02 7.85
CA LYS A 171 3.45 -3.59 8.81
C LYS A 171 2.11 -2.84 8.88
N ARG A 172 2.11 -1.52 8.73
CA ARG A 172 0.87 -0.70 8.76
C ARG A 172 0.04 -0.92 7.51
N VAL A 173 0.69 -1.01 6.35
CA VAL A 173 0.03 -1.34 5.08
C VAL A 173 -0.57 -2.74 5.14
N VAL A 174 0.24 -3.74 5.57
CA VAL A 174 -0.22 -5.12 5.73
C VAL A 174 -1.40 -5.22 6.70
N HIS A 175 -1.35 -4.51 7.84
CA HIS A 175 -2.46 -4.48 8.80
C HIS A 175 -3.76 -3.97 8.17
N HIS A 176 -3.71 -2.94 7.32
CA HIS A 176 -4.89 -2.39 6.64
C HIS A 176 -5.37 -3.23 5.44
N LEU A 177 -4.54 -4.17 4.95
CA LEU A 177 -4.91 -5.13 3.92
C LEU A 177 -5.48 -6.44 4.50
N GLN A 178 -5.42 -6.68 5.81
CA GLN A 178 -5.94 -7.91 6.43
C GLN A 178 -7.45 -8.06 6.21
N PRO A 179 -7.97 -9.31 6.14
CA PRO A 179 -9.39 -9.59 6.00
C PRO A 179 -10.25 -8.83 7.02
N GLY A 180 -11.35 -8.22 6.57
CA GLY A 180 -12.26 -7.44 7.41
C GLY A 180 -11.82 -6.00 7.65
N SER A 181 -10.58 -5.63 7.30
CA SER A 181 -10.12 -4.25 7.45
C SER A 181 -10.89 -3.28 6.55
N ALA A 182 -11.21 -3.66 5.31
CA ALA A 182 -11.94 -2.78 4.40
C ALA A 182 -13.25 -2.25 5.00
N VAL A 183 -14.04 -3.11 5.65
CA VAL A 183 -15.30 -2.72 6.31
C VAL A 183 -15.04 -1.72 7.44
N ARG A 184 -14.05 -1.99 8.30
CA ARG A 184 -13.68 -1.11 9.41
C ARG A 184 -13.21 0.26 8.91
N LEU A 185 -12.40 0.29 7.84
CA LEU A 185 -11.91 1.52 7.25
C LEU A 185 -13.03 2.35 6.63
N ASN A 186 -13.97 1.69 5.95
CA ASN A 186 -15.15 2.36 5.40
C ASN A 186 -16.01 3.00 6.50
N LEU A 187 -16.19 2.32 7.65
CA LEU A 187 -16.92 2.89 8.79
C LEU A 187 -16.22 4.13 9.35
N ASN A 188 -14.91 4.07 9.55
CA ASN A 188 -14.14 5.22 10.04
C ASN A 188 -14.20 6.39 9.04
N MET A 189 -14.05 6.09 7.75
CA MET A 189 -14.08 7.09 6.69
C MET A 189 -15.41 7.82 6.63
N ARG A 190 -16.53 7.13 6.83
CA ARG A 190 -17.86 7.76 6.91
C ARG A 190 -17.96 8.80 8.00
N TRP A 191 -17.33 8.56 9.16
CA TRP A 191 -17.29 9.54 10.24
C TRP A 191 -16.46 10.76 9.87
N GLU A 192 -15.35 10.57 9.16
CA GLU A 192 -14.52 11.67 8.66
C GLU A 192 -15.23 12.49 7.58
N GLN A 193 -15.93 11.84 6.65
CA GLN A 193 -16.65 12.50 5.54
C GLN A 193 -17.83 13.35 6.00
N ARG A 194 -18.43 13.02 7.15
CA ARG A 194 -19.43 13.90 7.80
C ARG A 194 -18.83 15.23 8.24
N ARG A 195 -17.53 15.28 8.51
CA ARG A 195 -16.80 16.50 8.89
C ARG A 195 -16.21 17.20 7.67
N ASP A 196 -15.75 16.43 6.68
CA ASP A 196 -15.14 16.92 5.44
C ASP A 196 -15.53 16.01 4.26
N SER A 197 -16.52 16.47 3.48
CA SER A 197 -17.13 15.69 2.40
C SER A 197 -16.20 15.37 1.23
N VAL A 198 -15.05 16.03 1.13
CA VAL A 198 -14.09 15.85 0.02
C VAL A 198 -13.10 14.72 0.32
N LYS A 199 -13.03 14.24 1.57
CA LYS A 199 -12.08 13.19 1.92
C LYS A 199 -12.38 11.90 1.16
N ARG A 200 -11.37 11.38 0.46
CA ARG A 200 -11.44 10.14 -0.32
C ARG A 200 -11.16 8.90 0.52
N LEU A 201 -11.94 7.84 0.32
CA LEU A 201 -11.73 6.51 0.91
C LEU A 201 -10.55 5.78 0.26
N PHE A 202 -9.70 5.16 1.08
CA PHE A 202 -8.60 4.30 0.64
C PHE A 202 -8.71 2.92 1.30
N ASN A 203 -8.87 1.88 0.48
CA ASN A 203 -8.98 0.49 0.92
C ASN A 203 -8.43 -0.51 -0.13
N ILE A 204 -8.52 -1.81 0.17
CA ILE A 204 -8.02 -2.88 -0.73
C ILE A 204 -8.60 -2.78 -2.15
N TYR A 205 -9.86 -2.36 -2.30
CA TYR A 205 -10.51 -2.22 -3.60
C TYR A 205 -9.89 -1.10 -4.44
N THR A 206 -9.61 0.05 -3.83
CA THR A 206 -8.93 1.17 -4.50
C THR A 206 -7.53 0.78 -4.97
N CYS A 207 -6.75 0.10 -4.12
CA CYS A 207 -5.40 -0.37 -4.46
C CYS A 207 -5.41 -1.42 -5.58
N VAL A 208 -6.30 -2.42 -5.49
CA VAL A 208 -6.42 -3.48 -6.51
C VAL A 208 -6.94 -2.92 -7.83
N GLY A 209 -7.94 -2.03 -7.82
CA GLY A 209 -8.45 -1.37 -9.02
C GLY A 209 -7.37 -0.57 -9.73
N THR A 210 -6.56 0.18 -8.97
CA THR A 210 -5.43 0.93 -9.51
C THR A 210 -4.33 0.00 -10.04
N ALA A 211 -4.04 -1.13 -9.37
CA ALA A 211 -3.07 -2.12 -9.85
C ALA A 211 -3.50 -2.77 -11.17
N ILE A 212 -4.80 -3.08 -11.33
CA ILE A 212 -5.35 -3.60 -12.59
C ILE A 212 -5.22 -2.56 -13.71
N ARG A 213 -5.57 -1.30 -13.44
CA ARG A 213 -5.42 -0.19 -14.40
C ARG A 213 -3.97 0.01 -14.84
N CYS A 214 -3.01 -0.18 -13.94
CA CYS A 214 -1.58 -0.08 -14.21
C CYS A 214 -0.96 -1.39 -14.77
N GLY A 215 -1.71 -2.50 -14.87
CA GLY A 215 -1.20 -3.80 -15.34
C GLY A 215 -0.24 -4.52 -14.39
N LEU A 216 -0.19 -4.14 -13.11
CA LEU A 216 0.78 -4.66 -12.13
C LEU A 216 0.28 -5.96 -11.48
N CYS A 217 0.36 -7.08 -12.22
CA CYS A 217 -0.19 -8.37 -11.79
C CYS A 217 0.47 -8.94 -10.52
N SER A 218 1.77 -8.74 -10.36
CA SER A 218 2.55 -9.16 -9.18
C SER A 218 2.09 -8.49 -7.89
N ILE A 219 1.74 -7.19 -7.94
CA ILE A 219 1.17 -6.44 -6.82
C ILE A 219 -0.17 -7.06 -6.42
N ILE A 220 -1.03 -7.39 -7.39
CA ILE A 220 -2.32 -8.05 -7.12
C ILE A 220 -2.09 -9.42 -6.47
N GLN A 221 -1.12 -10.21 -6.96
CA GLN A 221 -0.76 -11.49 -6.35
C GLN A 221 -0.22 -11.34 -4.92
N ALA A 222 0.58 -10.30 -4.66
CA ALA A 222 1.08 -10.02 -3.32
C ALA A 222 -0.05 -9.65 -2.36
N ILE A 223 -1.00 -8.80 -2.78
CA ILE A 223 -2.20 -8.46 -2.00
C ILE A 223 -3.08 -9.70 -1.81
N TYR A 224 -3.22 -10.55 -2.83
CA TYR A 224 -3.98 -11.81 -2.75
C TYR A 224 -3.41 -12.75 -1.68
N LYS A 225 -2.08 -12.86 -1.55
CA LYS A 225 -1.44 -13.66 -0.49
C LYS A 225 -1.78 -13.16 0.91
N LEU A 226 -1.98 -11.84 1.09
CA LEU A 226 -2.36 -11.24 2.37
C LEU A 226 -3.85 -11.41 2.67
N ASN A 227 -4.71 -11.25 1.65
CA ASN A 227 -6.16 -11.29 1.81
C ASN A 227 -6.83 -11.92 0.56
N PRO A 228 -6.89 -13.26 0.49
CA PRO A 228 -7.41 -13.95 -0.70
C PRO A 228 -8.87 -13.65 -0.99
N SER A 229 -9.69 -13.44 0.04
CA SER A 229 -11.14 -13.26 -0.09
C SER A 229 -11.49 -11.90 -0.68
N GLU A 230 -11.05 -10.81 -0.05
CA GLU A 230 -11.39 -9.46 -0.50
C GLU A 230 -10.63 -9.09 -1.78
N THR A 231 -9.42 -9.63 -2.00
CA THR A 231 -8.70 -9.41 -3.27
C THR A 231 -9.46 -10.01 -4.44
N ARG A 232 -9.97 -11.24 -4.31
CA ARG A 232 -10.79 -11.88 -5.35
C ARG A 232 -12.04 -11.07 -5.69
N GLN A 233 -12.72 -10.57 -4.65
CA GLN A 233 -13.87 -9.70 -4.80
C GLN A 233 -13.50 -8.37 -5.48
N ALA A 234 -12.40 -7.75 -5.08
CA ALA A 234 -11.91 -6.50 -5.64
C ALA A 234 -11.51 -6.64 -7.11
N VAL A 235 -10.80 -7.72 -7.46
CA VAL A 235 -10.44 -8.03 -8.85
C VAL A 235 -11.68 -8.23 -9.70
N TRP A 236 -12.65 -9.03 -9.22
CA TRP A 236 -13.91 -9.21 -9.93
C TRP A 236 -14.65 -7.89 -10.18
N TYR A 237 -14.75 -7.05 -9.15
CA TYR A 237 -15.43 -5.75 -9.25
C TYR A 237 -14.72 -4.81 -10.23
N ALA A 238 -13.40 -4.68 -10.13
CA ALA A 238 -12.61 -3.83 -11.03
C ALA A 238 -12.76 -4.27 -12.50
N LEU A 239 -12.71 -5.58 -12.78
CA LEU A 239 -12.94 -6.10 -14.14
C LEU A 239 -14.39 -5.93 -14.60
N TYR A 240 -15.36 -5.99 -13.69
CA TYR A 240 -16.76 -5.73 -14.00
C TYR A 240 -16.97 -4.26 -14.41
N MET A 241 -16.39 -3.32 -13.66
CA MET A 241 -16.49 -1.88 -13.94
C MET A 241 -15.68 -1.47 -15.19
N ALA A 242 -14.61 -2.18 -15.51
CA ALA A 242 -13.81 -1.94 -16.71
C ALA A 242 -14.45 -2.44 -18.02
N ARG A 243 -15.63 -3.08 -17.98
CA ARG A 243 -16.32 -3.59 -19.17
C ARG A 243 -16.54 -2.48 -20.19
N GLY A 244 -15.88 -2.61 -21.35
CA GLY A 244 -15.91 -1.64 -22.44
C GLY A 244 -14.54 -1.01 -22.75
N ARG A 245 -13.57 -1.09 -21.83
CA ARG A 245 -12.18 -0.70 -22.05
C ARG A 245 -11.33 -1.97 -21.91
N GLN A 246 -11.05 -2.64 -23.03
CA GLN A 246 -10.19 -3.84 -23.02
C GLN A 246 -8.74 -3.42 -22.73
N ALA A 247 -8.39 -3.31 -21.45
CA ALA A 247 -7.02 -3.52 -21.05
C ALA A 247 -6.72 -5.02 -21.22
N GLU A 248 -5.55 -5.36 -21.77
CA GLU A 248 -5.06 -6.74 -21.79
C GLU A 248 -4.83 -7.22 -20.36
N VAL A 249 -5.86 -7.79 -19.75
CA VAL A 249 -5.78 -8.36 -18.40
C VAL A 249 -5.21 -9.77 -18.51
N SER A 250 -4.21 -10.11 -17.71
CA SER A 250 -3.57 -11.44 -17.71
C SER A 250 -4.57 -12.56 -17.39
N PHE A 251 -4.26 -13.79 -17.84
CA PHE A 251 -5.12 -14.95 -17.62
C PHE A 251 -5.35 -15.22 -16.13
N GLU A 252 -4.32 -15.10 -15.31
CA GLU A 252 -4.35 -15.37 -13.87
C GLU A 252 -5.32 -14.43 -13.14
N ILE A 253 -5.35 -13.15 -13.55
CA ILE A 253 -6.25 -12.15 -12.96
C ILE A 253 -7.70 -12.42 -13.37
N ARG A 254 -7.94 -12.84 -14.62
CA ARG A 254 -9.28 -13.27 -15.06
C ARG A 254 -9.73 -14.51 -14.30
N GLU A 255 -8.85 -15.48 -14.11
CA GLU A 255 -9.12 -16.69 -13.35
C GLU A 255 -9.48 -16.35 -11.89
N MET A 256 -8.74 -15.43 -11.27
CA MET A 256 -9.02 -14.94 -9.91
C MET A 256 -10.43 -14.36 -9.78
N ALA A 257 -10.87 -13.53 -10.73
CA ALA A 257 -12.23 -12.99 -10.78
C ALA A 257 -13.30 -14.07 -11.03
N ASN A 258 -13.00 -15.06 -11.87
CA ASN A 258 -13.93 -16.16 -12.15
C ASN A 258 -14.11 -17.05 -10.92
N ARG A 259 -13.01 -17.36 -10.21
CA ARG A 259 -13.05 -18.11 -8.95
C ARG A 259 -13.90 -17.42 -7.89
N TYR A 260 -13.85 -16.09 -7.77
CA TYR A 260 -14.75 -15.35 -6.87
C TYR A 260 -16.24 -15.65 -7.13
N ARG A 261 -16.65 -15.61 -8.40
CA ARG A 261 -18.02 -15.87 -8.82
C ARG A 261 -18.44 -17.31 -8.61
N LEU A 262 -17.53 -18.25 -8.87
CA LEU A 262 -17.75 -19.66 -8.63
C LEU A 262 -17.91 -19.94 -7.13
N ASP A 263 -17.07 -19.37 -6.27
CA ASP A 263 -17.18 -19.57 -4.82
C ASP A 263 -18.52 -19.14 -4.23
N LYS A 264 -19.15 -18.11 -4.81
CA LYS A 264 -20.49 -17.67 -4.42
C LYS A 264 -21.59 -18.68 -4.75
N LEU A 265 -21.34 -19.58 -5.70
CA LEU A 265 -22.22 -20.70 -6.06
C LEU A 265 -22.02 -21.92 -5.15
N TRP A 266 -20.92 -21.98 -4.40
CA TRP A 266 -20.56 -23.16 -3.62
C TRP A 266 -21.66 -23.61 -2.64
N PRO A 267 -22.34 -22.72 -1.88
CA PRO A 267 -23.41 -23.14 -0.98
C PRO A 267 -24.54 -23.90 -1.70
N GLN A 268 -24.94 -23.42 -2.88
CA GLN A 268 -26.02 -24.00 -3.69
C GLN A 268 -25.56 -25.30 -4.36
N ILE A 269 -24.37 -25.31 -4.95
CA ILE A 269 -23.79 -26.51 -5.59
C ILE A 269 -23.60 -27.62 -4.56
N ARG A 270 -23.14 -27.30 -3.35
CA ARG A 270 -22.96 -28.28 -2.27
C ARG A 270 -24.27 -28.98 -1.93
N VAL A 271 -25.38 -28.25 -1.86
CA VAL A 271 -26.71 -28.84 -1.59
C VAL A 271 -27.14 -29.77 -2.73
N ILE A 272 -26.97 -29.35 -3.99
CA ILE A 272 -27.30 -30.17 -5.16
C ILE A 272 -26.48 -31.46 -5.16
N LEU A 273 -25.17 -31.37 -4.92
CA LEU A 273 -24.29 -32.53 -4.81
C LEU A 273 -24.73 -33.46 -3.69
N MET A 274 -25.03 -32.92 -2.50
CA MET A 274 -25.50 -33.71 -1.36
C MET A 274 -26.80 -34.47 -1.65
N LEU A 275 -27.79 -33.81 -2.24
CA LEU A 275 -29.09 -34.42 -2.57
C LEU A 275 -28.95 -35.54 -3.61
N ARG A 276 -28.10 -35.35 -4.62
CA ARG A 276 -27.91 -36.34 -5.69
C ARG A 276 -27.09 -37.54 -5.24
N ASP A 277 -26.09 -37.33 -4.38
CA ASP A 277 -25.33 -38.43 -3.78
C ASP A 277 -26.23 -39.28 -2.85
N TRP A 278 -27.16 -38.64 -2.15
CA TRP A 278 -28.20 -39.32 -1.38
C TRP A 278 -29.11 -40.17 -2.28
N GLU A 279 -29.59 -39.62 -3.39
CA GLU A 279 -30.48 -40.31 -4.33
C GLU A 279 -29.81 -41.51 -5.01
N ARG A 280 -28.59 -41.35 -5.53
CA ARG A 280 -27.82 -42.43 -6.19
C ARG A 280 -27.51 -43.60 -5.25
N ARG A 281 -27.37 -43.35 -3.95
CA ARG A 281 -26.90 -44.35 -2.97
C ARG A 281 -27.95 -44.75 -1.95
N ARG A 282 -29.22 -44.39 -2.17
CA ARG A 282 -30.39 -44.90 -1.44
C ARG A 282 -30.46 -46.45 -1.39
N LYS A 283 -29.70 -47.15 -2.25
CA LYS A 283 -29.53 -48.61 -2.27
C LYS A 283 -28.44 -49.19 -1.33
N LYS A 284 -27.60 -48.38 -0.65
CA LYS A 284 -26.57 -48.88 0.29
C LYS A 284 -26.61 -48.12 1.64
N ARG A 285 -27.00 -48.82 2.71
CA ARG A 285 -27.02 -48.32 4.10
C ARG A 285 -25.60 -48.01 4.59
N ILE A 286 -25.21 -46.74 4.60
CA ILE A 286 -24.01 -46.26 5.30
C ILE A 286 -24.33 -44.90 5.92
N HIS A 287 -23.86 -44.66 7.15
CA HIS A 287 -24.14 -43.49 7.97
C HIS A 287 -23.79 -42.15 7.27
N VAL A 288 -24.78 -41.25 7.27
CA VAL A 288 -24.79 -39.96 6.56
C VAL A 288 -23.83 -38.93 7.18
N TRP A 289 -23.62 -39.01 8.50
CA TRP A 289 -22.91 -37.98 9.29
C TRP A 289 -21.39 -37.92 9.07
N GLU A 290 -20.70 -39.06 9.00
CA GLU A 290 -19.23 -39.11 8.77
C GLU A 290 -18.84 -38.56 7.39
N ARG A 291 -19.77 -38.61 6.42
CA ARG A 291 -19.57 -38.08 5.07
C ARG A 291 -19.94 -36.60 4.94
N MET A 292 -20.99 -36.16 5.63
CA MET A 292 -21.30 -34.73 5.75
C MET A 292 -20.10 -33.95 6.29
N ALA A 293 -19.32 -34.54 7.20
CA ALA A 293 -18.09 -33.92 7.71
C ALA A 293 -17.07 -33.56 6.61
N ARG A 294 -16.97 -34.30 5.49
CA ARG A 294 -16.01 -33.99 4.40
C ARG A 294 -16.40 -32.74 3.60
N PHE A 295 -17.68 -32.57 3.29
CA PHE A 295 -18.19 -31.40 2.56
C PHE A 295 -18.53 -30.20 3.47
N CYS A 296 -18.71 -30.45 4.76
CA CYS A 296 -18.91 -29.40 5.77
C CYS A 296 -17.59 -28.79 6.29
N ARG A 297 -16.45 -29.47 6.13
CA ARG A 297 -15.11 -29.00 6.59
C ARG A 297 -14.47 -27.89 5.72
N GLY A 298 -15.27 -27.04 5.08
CA GLY A 298 -14.84 -25.74 4.56
C GLY A 298 -13.82 -25.72 3.40
N HIS A 299 -13.35 -26.87 2.90
CA HIS A 299 -12.51 -26.91 1.70
C HIS A 299 -13.36 -26.90 0.43
N GLN A 300 -13.27 -25.78 -0.30
CA GLN A 300 -13.85 -25.57 -1.63
C GLN A 300 -12.99 -26.30 -2.67
N ASP A 301 -13.15 -27.62 -2.78
CA ASP A 301 -12.40 -28.42 -3.75
C ASP A 301 -13.17 -28.51 -5.08
N TRP A 302 -13.00 -27.47 -5.90
CA TRP A 302 -13.54 -27.43 -7.26
C TRP A 302 -12.95 -28.53 -8.16
N GLY A 303 -11.76 -29.04 -7.86
CA GLY A 303 -11.14 -30.14 -8.60
C GLY A 303 -11.86 -31.47 -8.35
N ALA A 304 -12.21 -31.76 -7.09
CA ALA A 304 -13.05 -32.90 -6.72
C ALA A 304 -14.46 -32.80 -7.34
N VAL A 305 -14.97 -31.58 -7.52
CA VAL A 305 -16.26 -31.34 -8.15
C VAL A 305 -16.18 -31.51 -9.67
N ALA A 306 -15.15 -30.99 -10.34
CA ALA A 306 -14.94 -31.20 -11.78
C ALA A 306 -14.69 -32.67 -12.15
N SER A 307 -14.05 -33.43 -11.24
CA SER A 307 -13.84 -34.88 -11.41
C SER A 307 -15.02 -35.73 -10.95
N HIS A 308 -16.06 -35.12 -10.36
CA HIS A 308 -17.24 -35.87 -9.92
C HIS A 308 -18.06 -36.31 -11.14
N PRO A 309 -18.69 -37.51 -11.14
CA PRO A 309 -19.38 -38.07 -12.31
C PRO A 309 -20.62 -37.28 -12.80
N TRP A 310 -20.95 -36.16 -12.16
CA TRP A 310 -21.99 -35.22 -12.58
C TRP A 310 -21.49 -34.21 -13.62
N ALA A 311 -20.21 -33.79 -13.58
CA ALA A 311 -19.61 -32.89 -14.56
C ALA A 311 -19.46 -33.57 -15.92
N ALA A 312 -19.21 -34.87 -15.92
CA ALA A 312 -19.22 -35.70 -17.13
C ALA A 312 -20.63 -36.08 -17.64
N ALA A 313 -21.69 -35.88 -16.83
CA ALA A 313 -23.05 -36.37 -17.14
C ALA A 313 -24.07 -35.26 -17.43
N LEU A 314 -23.71 -34.00 -17.23
CA LEU A 314 -24.48 -32.83 -17.65
C LEU A 314 -23.70 -32.15 -18.77
N PRO A 315 -24.31 -31.83 -19.93
CA PRO A 315 -23.67 -30.96 -20.91
C PRO A 315 -23.23 -29.66 -20.23
N ASP A 316 -22.01 -29.20 -20.49
CA ASP A 316 -21.44 -27.99 -19.88
C ASP A 316 -22.40 -26.79 -19.96
N GLU A 317 -23.17 -26.69 -21.04
CA GLU A 317 -24.18 -25.65 -21.26
C GLU A 317 -25.36 -25.70 -20.26
N MET A 318 -25.86 -26.89 -19.91
CA MET A 318 -26.94 -27.03 -18.90
C MET A 318 -26.42 -26.74 -17.50
N LEU A 319 -25.19 -27.15 -17.20
CA LEU A 319 -24.53 -26.83 -15.94
C LEU A 319 -24.39 -25.31 -15.81
N LEU A 320 -23.84 -24.66 -16.84
CA LEU A 320 -23.72 -23.19 -16.91
C LEU A 320 -25.07 -22.49 -16.79
N HIS A 321 -26.14 -23.00 -17.41
CA HIS A 321 -27.49 -22.46 -17.29
C HIS A 321 -28.03 -22.55 -15.86
N VAL A 322 -27.97 -23.72 -15.22
CA VAL A 322 -28.42 -23.90 -13.82
C VAL A 322 -27.61 -23.03 -12.87
N LEU A 323 -26.29 -22.98 -13.07
CA LEU A 323 -25.41 -22.12 -12.29
C LEU A 323 -25.73 -20.63 -12.50
N SER A 324 -26.14 -20.21 -13.71
CA SER A 324 -26.50 -18.82 -14.00
C SER A 324 -27.71 -18.32 -13.21
N PHE A 325 -28.68 -19.18 -12.91
CA PHE A 325 -29.85 -18.86 -12.05
C PHE A 325 -29.49 -18.76 -10.57
N LEU A 326 -28.44 -19.46 -10.13
CA LEU A 326 -28.05 -19.54 -8.72
C LEU A 326 -27.11 -18.40 -8.32
N VAL A 327 -26.44 -17.73 -9.26
CA VAL A 327 -25.61 -16.57 -8.93
C VAL A 327 -26.47 -15.31 -8.83
N PRO A 328 -26.27 -14.46 -7.79
CA PRO A 328 -26.77 -13.11 -7.81
C PRO A 328 -26.44 -12.39 -9.12
N SER A 329 -27.37 -11.56 -9.61
CA SER A 329 -27.16 -10.79 -10.83
C SER A 329 -25.85 -10.00 -10.71
N LYS A 330 -25.06 -9.93 -11.79
CA LYS A 330 -23.77 -9.24 -11.78
C LYS A 330 -23.93 -7.77 -11.35
N VAL A 331 -25.04 -7.15 -11.73
CA VAL A 331 -25.43 -5.78 -11.34
C VAL A 331 -25.71 -5.69 -9.85
N SER A 332 -26.51 -6.61 -9.29
CA SER A 332 -26.82 -6.62 -7.86
C SER A 332 -25.57 -6.82 -7.00
N GLU A 333 -24.66 -7.70 -7.43
CA GLU A 333 -23.41 -7.91 -6.71
C GLU A 333 -22.49 -6.68 -6.84
N ALA A 334 -22.40 -6.07 -8.03
CA ALA A 334 -21.65 -4.83 -8.21
C ALA A 334 -22.15 -3.74 -7.27
N ASN A 335 -23.46 -3.49 -7.21
CA ASN A 335 -24.06 -2.49 -6.31
C ASN A 335 -23.72 -2.74 -4.82
N ARG A 336 -23.62 -4.01 -4.39
CA ARG A 336 -23.18 -4.35 -3.04
C ARG A 336 -21.72 -4.00 -2.79
N VAL A 337 -20.86 -4.22 -3.77
CA VAL A 337 -19.43 -3.91 -3.68
C VAL A 337 -19.18 -2.40 -3.84
N THR A 338 -19.98 -1.69 -4.64
CA THR A 338 -19.90 -0.23 -4.79
C THR A 338 -20.04 0.47 -3.45
N MET A 339 -20.93 0.01 -2.56
CA MET A 339 -21.04 0.54 -1.19
C MET A 339 -19.78 0.36 -0.33
N LEU A 340 -18.82 -0.48 -0.77
CA LEU A 340 -17.53 -0.66 -0.12
C LEU A 340 -16.42 0.21 -0.72
N ILE A 341 -16.70 0.96 -1.79
CA ILE A 341 -15.69 1.65 -2.62
C ILE A 341 -16.03 3.13 -2.79
N GLU A 342 -17.29 3.42 -3.09
CA GLU A 342 -17.79 4.76 -3.35
C GLU A 342 -18.51 5.27 -2.12
N TYR A 343 -17.84 6.17 -1.40
CA TYR A 343 -18.42 7.24 -0.60
C TYR A 343 -17.42 8.38 -0.54
#